data_AF-Q21NK6-F1
#
_entry.id   AF-Q21NK6-F1
#
_cell.length_a   1.000
_cell.length_b   1.000
_cell.length_c   1.000
_cell.angle_alpha   90.00
_cell.angle_beta   90.00
_cell.angle_gamma   90.00
#
_symmetry.space_group_name_H-M   'P 1'
#
loop_
_entity.id
_entity.type
_entity.pdbx_description
1 polymer ?
#
loop_
_entity_poly.entity_id
_entity_poly.type
_entity_poly.pdbx_seq_one_letter_code
_entity_poly.pdbx_strand_id
1 'polypeptide(L)'
;MKLWKLVVISFVLFGAACSDRTTNELEQPKETSGAFPTLPTSSHEVVTLSGKMSFWMYEGDAGCYGAITDGRNEIQLWVNVEKCGDREYAENEAVSVDVTFNSDNQYGPGKTYTIIAFN
;
A
#
# COMPACT_ATOMS: atom_id res chain seq x y z
N MET A 1 -54.61 -41.29 29.52
CA MET A 1 -55.40 -40.61 28.46
C MET A 1 -54.54 -40.46 27.21
N LYS A 2 -55.20 -40.50 26.04
CA LYS A 2 -54.84 -40.05 24.66
C LYS A 2 -53.63 -39.08 24.56
N LEU A 3 -52.62 -39.31 23.69
CA LEU A 3 -52.55 -39.11 22.20
C LEU A 3 -52.70 -37.61 21.81
N TRP A 4 -51.95 -36.96 20.89
CA TRP A 4 -50.80 -37.21 19.97
C TRP A 4 -50.15 -35.82 19.61
N LYS A 5 -49.05 -35.57 18.85
CA LYS A 5 -48.10 -36.29 17.94
C LYS A 5 -46.63 -36.02 18.40
N LEU A 6 -45.47 -36.35 17.79
CA LEU A 6 -44.98 -36.85 16.47
C LEU A 6 -44.75 -35.83 15.30
N VAL A 7 -43.70 -36.08 14.48
CA VAL A 7 -43.27 -35.43 13.18
C VAL A 7 -42.49 -34.09 13.29
N VAL A 8 -41.31 -33.86 12.66
CA VAL A 8 -40.35 -34.69 11.88
C VAL A 8 -38.90 -34.11 11.91
N ILE A 9 -37.90 -34.90 11.50
CA ILE A 9 -36.47 -34.56 11.35
C ILE A 9 -36.17 -33.94 9.96
N SER A 10 -35.31 -32.93 9.89
CA SER A 10 -34.51 -32.64 8.67
C SER A 10 -33.12 -32.12 9.01
N PHE A 11 -32.09 -32.95 8.78
CA PHE A 11 -30.76 -32.44 8.42
C PHE A 11 -30.83 -31.89 6.98
N VAL A 12 -30.22 -30.73 6.72
CA VAL A 12 -29.98 -30.28 5.34
C VAL A 12 -28.49 -30.02 5.16
N LEU A 13 -27.85 -30.93 4.44
CA LEU A 13 -26.49 -30.76 3.94
C LEU A 13 -26.53 -29.83 2.73
N PHE A 14 -25.96 -28.63 2.86
CA PHE A 14 -25.37 -27.93 1.73
C PHE A 14 -23.84 -28.08 1.87
N GLY A 15 -23.09 -28.66 0.95
CA GLY A 15 -23.44 -29.08 -0.41
C GLY A 15 -22.65 -28.25 -1.42
N ALA A 16 -21.33 -28.46 -1.44
CA ALA A 16 -20.46 -27.81 -2.40
C ALA A 16 -20.76 -28.35 -3.82
N ALA A 17 -21.35 -27.49 -4.65
CA ALA A 17 -21.59 -27.75 -6.06
C ALA A 17 -21.17 -26.52 -6.85
N CYS A 18 -20.25 -26.70 -7.81
CA CYS A 18 -19.84 -25.63 -8.70
C CYS A 18 -21.01 -25.24 -9.63
N SER A 19 -21.14 -23.96 -9.94
CA SER A 19 -22.08 -23.47 -10.95
C SER A 19 -21.41 -22.37 -11.76
N ASP A 20 -21.15 -22.66 -13.04
CA ASP A 20 -20.62 -21.69 -13.99
C ASP A 20 -21.53 -20.47 -14.08
N ARG A 21 -21.00 -19.31 -13.71
CA ARG A 21 -21.58 -18.00 -14.02
C ARG A 21 -20.52 -17.04 -14.53
N THR A 22 -20.47 -16.96 -15.85
CA THR A 22 -19.71 -16.00 -16.64
C THR A 22 -19.96 -14.56 -16.19
N THR A 23 -18.86 -13.86 -15.86
CA THR A 23 -18.70 -12.40 -15.95
C THR A 23 -19.70 -11.52 -15.20
N ASN A 24 -19.34 -11.16 -13.97
CA ASN A 24 -18.87 -9.79 -13.71
C ASN A 24 -18.02 -9.80 -12.44
N GLU A 25 -16.82 -10.39 -12.56
CA GLU A 25 -15.73 -10.07 -11.66
C GLU A 25 -15.46 -8.57 -11.84
N LEU A 26 -15.62 -7.77 -10.78
CA LEU A 26 -15.24 -6.37 -10.81
C LEU A 26 -13.78 -6.30 -11.22
N GLU A 27 -13.47 -5.54 -12.28
CA GLU A 27 -12.09 -5.32 -12.71
C GLU A 27 -11.34 -4.56 -11.61
N GLN A 28 -10.81 -5.31 -10.64
CA GLN A 28 -9.86 -4.84 -9.65
C GLN A 28 -8.74 -4.15 -10.44
N PRO A 29 -8.46 -2.86 -10.20
CA PRO A 29 -7.55 -2.09 -11.05
C PRO A 29 -6.28 -2.88 -11.27
N LYS A 30 -6.00 -3.19 -12.54
CA LYS A 30 -4.90 -4.11 -12.90
C LYS A 30 -3.59 -3.42 -12.61
N GLU A 31 -3.14 -3.54 -11.37
CA GLU A 31 -2.05 -2.74 -10.84
C GLU A 31 -0.82 -2.96 -11.70
N THR A 32 -0.39 -1.88 -12.34
CA THR A 32 0.76 -1.91 -13.23
C THR A 32 2.01 -1.83 -12.36
N SER A 33 2.23 -2.90 -11.59
CA SER A 33 3.43 -3.22 -10.82
C SER A 33 4.59 -3.50 -11.79
N GLY A 34 5.01 -2.43 -12.46
CA GLY A 34 6.39 -2.28 -12.89
C GLY A 34 7.25 -2.19 -11.65
N ALA A 35 8.44 -2.79 -11.69
CA ALA A 35 9.43 -2.55 -10.65
C ALA A 35 9.80 -1.06 -10.65
N PHE A 36 10.12 -0.50 -9.48
CA PHE A 36 10.60 0.87 -9.38
C PHE A 36 11.77 1.15 -10.34
N PRO A 37 11.87 2.37 -10.89
CA PRO A 37 13.01 2.78 -11.70
C PRO A 37 14.30 2.76 -10.87
N THR A 38 15.46 2.82 -11.56
CA THR A 38 16.76 2.97 -10.90
C THR A 38 16.73 4.18 -9.95
N LEU A 39 17.00 3.93 -8.68
CA LEU A 39 16.95 4.94 -7.62
C LEU A 39 18.14 5.92 -7.73
N PRO A 40 17.96 7.19 -7.33
CA PRO A 40 19.01 8.19 -7.41
C PRO A 40 20.19 7.83 -6.50
N THR A 41 21.40 8.04 -7.00
CA THR A 41 22.68 7.78 -6.32
C THR A 41 23.36 9.05 -5.82
N SER A 42 22.88 10.22 -6.26
CA SER A 42 23.30 11.54 -5.80
C SER A 42 22.10 12.48 -5.58
N SER A 43 22.29 13.54 -4.80
CA SER A 43 21.26 14.58 -4.54
C SER A 43 21.02 15.52 -5.73
N HIS A 44 21.66 15.25 -6.88
CA HIS A 44 21.39 15.90 -8.17
C HIS A 44 20.49 15.05 -9.08
N GLU A 45 20.27 13.78 -8.73
CA GLU A 45 19.35 12.89 -9.43
C GLU A 45 17.97 12.93 -8.78
N VAL A 46 16.92 12.97 -9.60
CA VAL A 46 15.52 12.93 -9.19
C VAL A 46 14.82 11.82 -9.96
N VAL A 47 13.98 11.04 -9.30
CA VAL A 47 13.14 10.04 -9.95
C VAL A 47 11.73 10.05 -9.34
N THR A 48 10.71 9.88 -10.18
CA THR A 48 9.34 9.66 -9.73
C THR A 48 9.13 8.19 -9.37
N LEU A 49 8.67 7.93 -8.15
CA LEU A 49 8.21 6.61 -7.70
C LEU A 49 6.69 6.61 -7.64
N SER A 50 6.06 5.72 -8.41
CA SER A 50 4.62 5.46 -8.37
C SER A 50 4.38 4.08 -7.76
N GLY A 51 3.52 3.99 -6.75
CA GLY A 51 3.28 2.77 -5.99
C GLY A 51 2.21 2.97 -4.93
N LYS A 52 2.34 2.26 -3.81
CA LYS A 52 1.47 2.39 -2.64
C LYS A 52 2.24 2.85 -1.41
N MET A 53 1.67 3.74 -0.62
CA MET A 53 2.21 4.08 0.70
C MET A 53 1.89 2.91 1.66
N SER A 54 2.89 2.07 1.95
CA SER A 54 2.76 0.94 2.88
C SER A 54 2.87 1.40 4.34
N PHE A 55 3.54 2.54 4.57
CA PHE A 55 3.72 3.14 5.89
C PHE A 55 3.84 4.66 5.79
N TRP A 56 3.28 5.38 6.76
CA TRP A 56 3.44 6.83 6.91
C TRP A 56 3.29 7.22 8.38
N MET A 57 4.09 8.19 8.83
CA MET A 57 3.94 8.84 10.14
C MET A 57 4.58 10.23 10.18
N TYR A 58 4.01 11.07 11.05
CA TYR A 58 4.58 12.34 11.48
C TYR A 58 5.53 12.12 12.67
N GLU A 59 6.82 12.43 12.53
CA GLU A 59 7.86 12.27 13.56
C GLU A 59 8.07 13.54 14.40
N GLY A 60 7.15 14.52 14.34
CA GLY A 60 7.31 15.82 14.99
C GLY A 60 8.15 16.77 14.14
N ASP A 61 8.94 17.61 14.79
CA ASP A 61 9.79 18.62 14.14
C ASP A 61 10.86 18.00 13.21
N ALA A 62 11.11 16.69 13.32
CA ALA A 62 11.99 15.92 12.43
C ALA A 62 11.41 15.70 11.02
N GLY A 63 10.10 15.91 10.84
CA GLY A 63 9.40 15.72 9.56
C GLY A 63 8.49 14.51 9.54
N CYS A 64 8.26 13.96 8.34
CA CYS A 64 7.49 12.74 8.15
C CYS A 64 8.35 11.64 7.56
N TYR A 65 8.11 10.41 8.01
CA TYR A 65 8.78 9.21 7.57
C TYR A 65 7.75 8.21 7.07
N GLY A 66 8.09 7.42 6.06
CA GLY A 66 7.19 6.41 5.50
C GLY A 66 7.89 5.43 4.57
N ALA A 67 7.09 4.66 3.84
CA ALA A 67 7.58 3.71 2.87
C ALA A 67 6.61 3.56 1.69
N ILE A 68 7.17 3.50 0.48
CA ILE A 68 6.43 3.24 -0.76
C ILE A 68 6.81 1.87 -1.33
N THR A 69 5.83 1.09 -1.77
CA THR A 69 6.04 -0.23 -2.39
C THR A 69 5.47 -0.32 -3.81
N ASP A 70 6.17 -1.06 -4.67
CA ASP A 70 5.72 -1.48 -6.00
C ASP A 70 5.09 -2.90 -5.99
N GLY A 71 4.94 -3.49 -4.80
CA GLY A 71 4.50 -4.88 -4.58
C GLY A 71 5.62 -5.93 -4.60
N ARG A 72 6.89 -5.52 -4.79
CA ARG A 72 8.08 -6.40 -4.83
C ARG A 72 9.23 -5.87 -3.99
N ASN A 73 9.41 -4.55 -4.03
CA ASN A 73 10.38 -3.75 -3.31
C ASN A 73 9.63 -2.80 -2.37
N GLU A 74 10.31 -2.34 -1.32
CA GLU A 74 9.84 -1.24 -0.48
C GLU A 74 10.97 -0.23 -0.31
N ILE A 75 10.68 1.03 -0.57
CA ILE A 75 11.61 2.15 -0.50
C ILE A 75 11.19 3.06 0.64
N GLN A 76 12.07 3.21 1.63
CA GLN A 76 11.84 4.09 2.77
C GLN A 76 11.97 5.56 2.33
N LEU A 77 11.08 6.40 2.81
CA LEU A 77 10.95 7.81 2.45
C LEU A 77 11.04 8.68 3.70
N TRP A 78 11.66 9.85 3.56
CA TRP A 78 11.64 10.93 4.55
C TRP A 78 11.37 12.26 3.87
N VAL A 79 10.78 13.20 4.61
CA VAL A 79 10.50 14.56 4.13
C VAL A 79 10.49 15.55 5.30
N ASN A 80 11.04 16.75 5.09
CA ASN A 80 11.01 17.84 6.08
C ASN A 80 9.58 18.17 6.54
N VAL A 81 9.44 18.59 7.80
CA VAL A 81 8.16 18.93 8.44
C VAL A 81 7.35 19.97 7.65
N GLU A 82 8.02 21.01 7.13
CA GLU A 82 7.44 22.06 6.29
C GLU A 82 6.84 21.54 4.97
N LYS A 83 7.24 20.35 4.53
CA LYS A 83 6.86 19.77 3.23
C LYS A 83 5.81 18.67 3.31
N CYS A 84 5.70 17.92 4.41
CA CYS A 84 4.55 17.02 4.58
C CYS A 84 3.30 17.74 5.12
N GLY A 85 3.46 18.63 6.10
CA GLY A 85 2.30 19.26 6.77
C GLY A 85 1.30 18.23 7.29
N ASP A 86 0.00 18.53 7.18
CA ASP A 86 -1.10 17.66 7.62
C ASP A 86 -1.40 16.48 6.66
N ARG A 87 -0.45 16.07 5.80
CA ARG A 87 -0.68 15.02 4.81
C ARG A 87 -0.62 13.64 5.46
N GLU A 88 -1.79 13.04 5.63
CA GLU A 88 -1.96 11.63 6.00
C GLU A 88 -2.31 10.78 4.77
N TYR A 89 -2.03 9.48 4.84
CA TYR A 89 -2.35 8.49 3.81
C TYR A 89 -3.20 7.35 4.38
N ALA A 90 -4.18 6.87 3.62
CA ALA A 90 -4.87 5.64 3.95
C ALA A 90 -3.96 4.41 3.79
N GLU A 91 -4.29 3.31 4.48
CA GLU A 91 -3.52 2.07 4.41
C GLU A 91 -3.42 1.57 2.96
N ASN A 92 -2.20 1.44 2.43
CA ASN A 92 -1.92 1.05 1.05
C ASN A 92 -2.49 2.01 -0.03
N GLU A 93 -2.64 3.31 0.29
CA GLU A 93 -3.09 4.33 -0.68
C GLU A 93 -2.11 4.46 -1.86
N ALA A 94 -2.65 4.56 -3.08
CA ALA A 94 -1.85 4.73 -4.29
C ALA A 94 -1.30 6.15 -4.39
N VAL A 95 0.02 6.28 -4.59
CA VAL A 95 0.74 7.54 -4.52
C VAL A 95 1.82 7.65 -5.60
N SER A 96 2.11 8.89 -6.00
CA SER A 96 3.29 9.24 -6.81
C SER A 96 4.10 10.34 -6.11
N VAL A 97 5.41 10.15 -6.00
CA VAL A 97 6.34 11.09 -5.35
C VAL A 97 7.64 11.22 -6.15
N ASP A 98 8.15 12.43 -6.22
CA ASP A 98 9.50 12.68 -6.75
C ASP A 98 10.50 12.64 -5.60
N VAL A 99 11.51 11.77 -5.72
CA VAL A 99 12.51 11.51 -4.67
C VAL A 99 13.92 11.77 -5.16
N THR A 100 14.79 12.15 -4.22
CA THR A 100 16.25 12.28 -4.42
C THR A 100 17.02 11.50 -3.35
N PHE A 101 18.32 11.28 -3.57
CA PHE A 101 19.18 10.60 -2.60
C PHE A 101 19.34 11.45 -1.32
N ASN A 102 19.07 10.86 -0.16
CA ASN A 102 19.30 11.54 1.12
C ASN A 102 20.78 11.43 1.53
N SER A 103 21.52 12.54 1.42
CA SER A 103 22.93 12.64 1.84
C SER A 103 23.14 12.55 3.35
N ASP A 104 22.13 12.94 4.12
CA ASP A 104 22.24 13.21 5.56
C ASP A 104 21.73 12.00 6.39
N ASN A 105 21.58 10.85 5.73
CA ASN A 105 20.96 9.65 6.26
C ASN A 105 21.87 8.92 7.26
N GLN A 106 21.48 8.95 8.55
CA GLN A 106 22.17 8.25 9.64
C GLN A 106 22.26 6.72 9.50
N TYR A 107 21.40 6.10 8.67
CA TYR A 107 21.42 4.66 8.37
C TYR A 107 22.31 4.30 7.16
N GLY A 108 22.82 5.30 6.44
CA GLY A 108 23.75 5.16 5.33
C GLY A 108 23.10 5.22 3.93
N PRO A 109 23.94 5.16 2.87
CA PRO A 109 23.51 5.37 1.48
C PRO A 109 22.33 4.50 1.04
N GLY A 110 21.34 5.13 0.41
CA GLY A 110 20.19 4.45 -0.21
C GLY A 110 19.25 3.72 0.77
N LYS A 111 19.38 3.93 2.09
CA LYS A 111 18.46 3.35 3.08
C LYS A 111 17.14 4.08 3.21
N THR A 112 17.13 5.37 2.87
CA THR A 112 15.97 6.28 2.91
C THR A 112 16.20 7.35 1.85
N TYR A 113 15.14 7.77 1.17
CA TYR A 113 15.17 8.78 0.12
C TYR A 113 14.36 10.01 0.52
N THR A 114 14.79 11.19 0.07
CA THR A 114 14.12 12.44 0.42
C THR A 114 13.04 12.75 -0.62
N ILE A 115 11.79 12.85 -0.19
CA ILE A 115 10.70 13.34 -1.06
C ILE A 115 10.93 14.84 -1.30
N ILE A 116 10.98 15.25 -2.58
CA ILE A 116 11.10 16.65 -2.95
C ILE A 116 9.77 17.26 -3.42
N ALA A 117 8.89 16.44 -4.00
CA ALA A 117 7.51 16.80 -4.38
C ALA A 117 6.58 15.59 -4.28
N PHE A 118 5.29 15.86 -4.10
CA PHE A 118 4.20 14.88 -4.20
C PHE A 118 3.36 15.22 -5.43
N ASN A 119 2.95 14.21 -6.18
CA ASN A 119 2.18 14.35 -7.42
C ASN A 119 0.68 14.01 -7.23
#